data_AF-A0A6L2ZZ51-F1
#
_entry.id   AF-A0A6L2ZZ51-F1
#
_cell.length_a   1.000
_cell.length_b   1.000
_cell.length_c   1.000
_cell.angle_alpha   90.00
_cell.angle_beta   90.00
_cell.angle_gamma   90.00
#
_symmetry.space_group_name_H-M   'P 1'
#
loop_
_entity.id
_entity.type
_entity.pdbx_description
1 polymer ?
#
loop_
_entity_poly.entity_id
_entity_poly.type
_entity_poly.pdbx_seq_one_letter_code
_entity_poly.pdbx_strand_id
1 'polypeptide(L)'
;MIDTDRISRHIQSELPRRGLDRATAVQAGRWMDKAEILKDSRHRPGRPLRNILRADKSRIADACQEPARKHGRWFIDPEAKP
;
A
#
# COMPACT_ATOMS: atom_id res chain seq x y z
N MET A 1 6.91 2.85 -16.29
CA MET A 1 6.26 1.71 -15.62
C MET A 1 6.36 1.95 -14.12
N ILE A 2 5.27 1.81 -13.36
CA ILE A 2 5.34 1.98 -11.90
C ILE A 2 6.01 0.74 -11.31
N ASP A 3 7.06 0.94 -10.52
CA ASP A 3 7.81 -0.14 -9.87
C ASP A 3 7.07 -0.59 -8.60
N THR A 4 6.23 -1.60 -8.77
CA THR A 4 5.42 -2.21 -7.70
C THR A 4 6.28 -2.90 -6.63
N ASP A 5 7.44 -3.42 -7.01
CA ASP A 5 8.34 -4.13 -6.09
C ASP A 5 9.01 -3.14 -5.13
N ARG A 6 9.40 -1.97 -5.66
CA ARG A 6 9.90 -0.86 -4.83
C ARG A 6 8.84 -0.36 -3.87
N ILE A 7 7.57 -0.28 -4.29
CA ILE A 7 6.44 0.08 -3.43
C ILE A 7 6.26 -0.96 -2.32
N SER A 8 6.16 -2.25 -2.68
CA SER A 8 5.99 -3.34 -1.72
C SER A 8 7.12 -3.35 -0.68
N ARG A 9 8.38 -3.38 -1.14
CA ARG A 9 9.55 -3.40 -0.27
C ARG A 9 9.59 -2.22 0.69
N HIS A 10 9.24 -1.02 0.23
CA HIS A 10 9.21 0.14 1.12
C HIS A 10 8.12 0.01 2.19
N ILE A 11 6.90 -0.38 1.81
CA ILE A 11 5.80 -0.58 2.77
C ILE A 11 6.18 -1.64 3.80
N GLN A 12 6.71 -2.79 3.35
CA GLN A 12 7.14 -3.88 4.22
C GLN A 12 8.27 -3.46 5.17
N SER A 13 9.16 -2.56 4.76
CA SER A 13 10.18 -2.00 5.65
C SER A 13 9.64 -1.00 6.68
N GLU A 14 8.54 -0.31 6.36
CA GLU A 14 7.94 0.73 7.21
C GLU A 14 7.02 0.16 8.30
N LEU A 15 6.34 -0.95 8.03
CA LEU A 15 5.49 -1.65 9.01
C LEU A 15 6.21 -1.92 10.35
N PRO A 16 7.35 -2.63 10.40
CA PRO A 16 8.06 -2.90 11.65
C PRO A 16 8.68 -1.64 12.26
N ARG A 17 9.19 -0.71 11.43
CA ARG A 17 9.75 0.58 11.90
C ARG A 17 8.73 1.43 12.65
N ARG A 18 7.44 1.26 12.32
CA ARG A 18 6.32 1.98 12.91
C ARG A 18 5.59 1.17 13.97
N GLY A 19 6.01 -0.07 14.23
CA GLY A 19 5.32 -0.99 15.15
C GLY A 19 3.89 -1.30 14.73
N LEU A 20 3.63 -1.38 13.42
CA LEU A 20 2.30 -1.63 12.86
C LEU A 20 2.24 -3.03 12.24
N ASP A 21 1.22 -3.79 12.63
CA ASP A 21 0.94 -5.11 12.04
C ASP A 21 0.19 -5.01 10.72
N ARG A 22 -0.33 -3.84 10.35
CA ARG A 22 -0.93 -3.57 9.04
C ARG A 22 -1.03 -2.08 8.75
N ALA A 23 -1.06 -1.72 7.47
CA ALA A 23 -1.22 -0.35 7.02
C ALA A 23 -2.42 -0.19 6.10
N THR A 24 -3.22 0.86 6.31
CA THR A 24 -4.21 1.27 5.31
C THR A 24 -3.50 1.82 4.07
N ALA A 25 -4.12 1.71 2.89
CA ALA A 25 -3.60 2.33 1.66
C ALA A 25 -3.43 3.86 1.77
N VAL A 26 -4.11 4.52 2.72
CA VAL A 26 -3.90 5.94 3.01
C VAL A 26 -2.59 6.17 3.77
N GLN A 27 -2.32 5.36 4.80
CA GLN A 27 -1.05 5.43 5.54
C GLN A 27 0.12 5.09 4.63
N ALA A 28 0.03 3.97 3.92
CA ALA A 28 1.05 3.55 2.96
C ALA A 28 1.26 4.60 1.86
N GLY A 29 0.17 5.19 1.32
CA GLY A 29 0.25 6.29 0.34
C GLY A 29 1.06 7.49 0.85
N ARG A 30 0.86 7.88 2.12
CA ARG A 30 1.66 8.95 2.75
C ARG A 30 3.12 8.58 2.95
N TRP A 31 3.42 7.32 3.26
CA TRP A 31 4.80 6.84 3.38
C TRP A 31 5.51 6.91 2.03
N MET A 32 4.82 6.49 0.96
CA MET A 32 5.37 6.57 -0.39
C MET A 32 5.58 8.01 -0.85
N ASP A 33 4.67 8.93 -0.52
CA ASP A 33 4.79 10.35 -0.87
C ASP A 33 5.99 10.98 -0.15
N LYS A 34 6.14 10.69 1.14
CA LYS A 34 7.28 11.15 1.94
C LYS A 34 8.62 10.58 1.45
N ALA A 35 8.61 9.36 0.93
CA ALA A 35 9.79 8.71 0.36
C ALA A 35 10.02 9.05 -1.13
N GLU A 36 9.19 9.92 -1.72
CA GLU A 36 9.22 10.30 -3.13
C GLU A 36 9.12 9.10 -4.10
N ILE A 37 8.53 7.99 -3.65
CA ILE A 37 8.33 6.76 -4.45
C ILE A 37 7.05 6.86 -5.26
N LEU A 38 5.96 7.30 -4.62
CA LEU A 38 4.66 7.48 -5.25
C LEU A 38 4.00 8.72 -4.66
N LYS A 39 3.86 9.75 -5.50
CA LYS A 39 3.21 11.00 -5.12
C LYS A 39 1.75 10.73 -4.72
N ASP A 40 1.37 11.10 -3.51
CA ASP A 40 0.00 10.94 -3.04
C ASP A 40 -0.87 12.14 -3.46
N SER A 41 -2.18 11.91 -3.56
CA SER A 41 -3.13 12.95 -3.91
C SER A 41 -3.57 13.72 -2.66
N ARG A 42 -3.29 15.02 -2.61
CA ARG A 42 -3.77 15.92 -1.55
C ARG A 42 -5.30 15.95 -1.42
N HIS A 43 -6.02 15.85 -2.55
CA HIS A 43 -7.49 15.88 -2.59
C HIS A 43 -8.12 14.50 -2.32
N ARG A 44 -7.41 13.40 -2.62
CA ARG A 44 -7.90 12.04 -2.38
C ARG A 44 -6.78 11.13 -1.87
N PRO A 45 -6.42 11.22 -0.58
CA PRO A 45 -5.32 10.45 0.00
C PRO A 45 -5.41 8.95 -0.26
N GLY A 46 -4.27 8.33 -0.54
CA GLY A 46 -4.13 6.93 -0.92
C GLY A 46 -4.83 6.55 -2.23
N ARG A 47 -5.37 7.48 -3.03
CA ARG A 47 -5.98 7.16 -4.33
C ARG A 47 -4.97 6.61 -5.33
N PRO A 48 -3.76 7.18 -5.49
CA PRO A 48 -2.75 6.64 -6.39
C PRO A 48 -2.40 5.19 -6.05
N LEU A 49 -2.12 4.90 -4.77
CA LEU A 49 -1.82 3.54 -4.31
C LEU A 49 -3.00 2.58 -4.53
N ARG A 50 -4.23 3.00 -4.19
CA ARG A 50 -5.44 2.19 -4.46
C ARG A 50 -5.68 1.91 -5.94
N ASN A 51 -5.29 2.82 -6.83
CA ASN A 51 -5.42 2.59 -8.27
C ASN A 51 -4.44 1.50 -8.72
N ILE A 52 -3.20 1.51 -8.21
CA ILE A 52 -2.20 0.47 -8.47
C ILE A 52 -2.70 -0.87 -7.92
N LEU A 53 -3.14 -0.92 -6.66
CA LEU A 53 -3.70 -2.13 -6.04
C LEU A 53 -4.90 -2.70 -6.79
N ARG A 54 -5.73 -1.86 -7.42
CA ARG A 54 -6.84 -2.32 -8.24
C ARG A 54 -6.41 -2.84 -9.60
N ALA A 55 -5.40 -2.23 -10.21
CA ALA A 55 -4.92 -2.58 -11.53
C ALA A 55 -4.05 -3.86 -11.49
N ASP A 56 -3.31 -4.06 -10.41
CA ASP A 56 -2.29 -5.10 -10.34
C ASP A 56 -2.18 -5.68 -8.91
N LYS A 57 -3.17 -6.49 -8.54
CA LYS A 57 -3.26 -7.11 -7.20
C LYS A 57 -2.12 -8.09 -6.91
N SER A 58 -1.47 -8.65 -7.93
CA SER A 58 -0.49 -9.73 -7.75
C SER A 58 0.92 -9.25 -7.40
N ARG A 59 1.18 -7.94 -7.45
CA ARG A 59 2.54 -7.38 -7.31
C ARG A 59 2.83 -6.62 -6.03
N ILE A 60 1.80 -6.29 -5.24
CA ILE A 60 1.99 -5.79 -3.88
C ILE A 60 1.55 -6.93 -2.97
N ALA A 61 2.54 -7.68 -2.48
CA ALA A 61 2.31 -8.83 -1.63
C ALA A 61 1.50 -8.40 -0.38
N ASP A 62 0.56 -9.27 0.00
CA ASP A 62 -0.25 -9.12 1.22
C ASP A 62 -1.17 -7.89 1.24
N ALA A 63 -1.49 -7.35 0.05
CA ALA A 63 -2.55 -6.38 -0.10
C ALA A 63 -3.93 -7.03 -0.08
N CYS A 64 -4.74 -6.71 0.92
CA CYS A 64 -6.10 -7.22 1.06
C CYS A 64 -7.14 -6.09 1.01
N GLN A 65 -8.37 -6.45 0.63
CA GLN A 65 -9.50 -5.52 0.63
C GLN A 65 -10.55 -6.00 1.64
N GLU A 66 -10.89 -5.15 2.60
CA GLU A 66 -11.88 -5.45 3.64
C GLU A 66 -13.02 -4.42 3.67
N PRO A 67 -14.29 -4.85 3.57
CA PRO A 67 -14.73 -6.17 3.11
C PRO A 67 -14.27 -6.43 1.65
N ALA A 68 -14.13 -7.71 1.27
CA ALA A 68 -13.68 -8.15 -0.07
C ALA A 68 -14.70 -7.90 -1.19
N ARG A 69 -15.19 -6.66 -1.27
CA ARG A 69 -16.19 -6.18 -2.23
C ARG A 69 -15.81 -4.80 -2.76
N LYS A 70 -16.52 -4.37 -3.80
CA LYS A 70 -16.42 -3.00 -4.33
C LYS A 70 -16.60 -2.00 -3.17
N HIS A 71 -15.73 -1.00 -3.11
CA HIS A 71 -15.64 0.02 -2.04
C HIS A 71 -15.11 -0.44 -0.67
N GLY A 72 -14.65 -1.68 -0.52
CA GLY A 72 -13.87 -2.09 0.66
C GLY A 72 -12.58 -1.25 0.81
N ARG A 73 -12.12 -1.11 2.05
CA ARG A 73 -10.86 -0.44 2.38
C ARG A 73 -9.71 -1.35 2.00
N TRP A 74 -8.63 -0.75 1.53
CA TRP A 74 -7.41 -1.46 1.19
C TRP A 74 -6.46 -1.42 2.37
N PHE A 75 -5.95 -2.60 2.71
CA PHE A 75 -4.91 -2.81 3.70
C PHE A 75 -3.74 -3.50 3.04
N ILE A 76 -2.56 -3.29 3.62
CA ILE A 76 -1.34 -4.01 3.29
C ILE A 76 -0.88 -4.62 4.60
N ASP A 77 -0.93 -5.95 4.64
CA ASP A 77 -0.51 -6.75 5.76
C ASP A 77 1.00 -7.04 5.63
N PRO A 78 1.66 -7.55 6.69
CA PRO A 78 3.05 -7.93 6.64
C PRO A 78 3.19 -9.11 5.69
N GLU A 79 4.29 -9.16 4.94
CA GLU A 79 4.61 -10.35 4.17
C GLU A 79 4.62 -11.56 5.10
N ALA A 80 3.80 -12.56 4.77
CA ALA A 80 3.84 -13.84 5.46
C ALA A 80 5.26 -14.39 5.30
N LYS A 81 6.05 -14.30 6.38
CA LYS A 81 7.40 -14.88 6.38
C LYS A 81 7.24 -16.39 6.10
N PRO A 82 7.88 -16.93 5.04
CA PRO A 82 7.91 -18.36 4.81
C PRO A 82 8.60 -19.10 5.98
#